data_AF-A0ABF7R009-F1
#
_entry.id   AF-A0ABF7R009-F1
#
_cell.length_a   1.000
_cell.length_b   1.000
_cell.length_c   1.000
_cell.angle_alpha   90.00
_cell.angle_beta   90.00
_cell.angle_gamma   90.00
#
_symmetry.space_group_name_H-M   'P 1'
#
loop_
_entity.id
_entity.type
_entity.pdbx_description
1 polymer ?
#
loop_
_entity_poly.entity_id
_entity_poly.type
_entity_poly.pdbx_seq_one_letter_code
_entity_poly.pdbx_strand_id
1 'polypeptide(L)'
;MKMDILSTIKSRVGDVSQVEDVSGKEKARSRYRQLKEEIKARTLEEVVNKLELAKALYEIKKNKLYRFDGYDSFYEFCLDYKFSRTMIYRYIKIGAYLENENVSEQDVMQSSLNKIINDIRVKRTSSECKPVIVRFNLEDKEKQLILVKNKQKLEKFLLEYLLDNWESFMI
;
A
#
# COMPACT_ATOMS: atom_id res chain seq x y z
N MET A 1 -21.46 -17.63 -5.00
CA MET A 1 -22.29 -17.62 -3.79
C MET A 1 -21.81 -16.46 -2.91
N LYS A 2 -22.51 -15.32 -2.87
CA LYS A 2 -22.12 -14.17 -2.03
C LYS A 2 -22.44 -14.53 -0.58
N MET A 3 -21.43 -14.67 0.27
CA MET A 3 -21.64 -14.77 1.71
C MET A 3 -22.04 -13.39 2.21
N ASP A 4 -23.23 -13.31 2.81
CA ASP A 4 -23.76 -12.08 3.36
C ASP A 4 -23.10 -11.83 4.72
N ILE A 5 -21.98 -11.09 4.69
CA ILE A 5 -21.10 -10.84 5.86
C ILE A 5 -21.88 -10.21 7.02
N LEU A 6 -22.90 -9.39 6.71
CA LEU A 6 -23.79 -8.76 7.68
C LEU A 6 -24.60 -9.80 8.47
N SER A 7 -25.06 -10.87 7.82
CA SER A 7 -25.79 -11.97 8.48
C SER A 7 -24.91 -12.76 9.47
N THR A 8 -23.62 -12.89 9.16
CA THR A 8 -22.64 -13.60 10.00
C THR A 8 -22.20 -12.77 11.22
N ILE A 9 -22.23 -11.44 11.09
CA ILE A 9 -21.97 -10.53 12.22
C ILE A 9 -23.15 -10.55 13.20
N LYS A 10 -24.39 -10.54 12.68
CA LYS A 10 -25.61 -10.51 13.50
C LYS A 10 -25.83 -11.79 14.31
N SER A 11 -25.41 -12.94 13.80
CA SER A 11 -25.53 -14.24 14.50
C SER A 11 -24.51 -14.44 15.63
N ARG A 12 -23.42 -13.67 15.66
CA ARG A 12 -22.38 -13.76 16.71
C ARG A 12 -22.67 -12.91 17.94
N VAL A 13 -23.63 -11.98 17.85
CA VAL A 13 -24.10 -11.19 18.98
C VAL A 13 -25.23 -11.98 19.65
N GLY A 14 -24.85 -12.94 20.49
CA GLY A 14 -25.80 -13.78 21.21
C GLY A 14 -26.65 -12.98 22.20
N ASP A 15 -27.95 -13.25 22.18
CA ASP A 15 -28.92 -12.96 23.24
C ASP A 15 -28.64 -13.89 24.43
N VAL A 16 -28.82 -13.44 25.68
CA VAL A 16 -29.12 -14.29 26.87
C VAL A 16 -29.27 -13.47 28.16
N SER A 17 -30.34 -13.86 28.87
CA SER A 17 -30.94 -13.41 30.11
C SER A 17 -30.28 -13.98 31.40
N GLN A 18 -30.20 -13.11 32.44
CA GLN A 18 -30.21 -13.24 33.93
C GLN A 18 -29.75 -14.51 34.71
N VAL A 19 -28.96 -14.34 35.81
CA VAL A 19 -29.21 -14.65 37.26
C VAL A 19 -27.95 -14.28 38.15
N GLU A 20 -28.13 -14.12 39.47
CA GLU A 20 -27.50 -13.20 40.45
C GLU A 20 -26.25 -13.64 41.29
N ASP A 21 -25.64 -12.61 41.90
CA ASP A 21 -24.72 -12.44 43.05
C ASP A 21 -23.30 -13.03 43.19
N VAL A 22 -22.75 -13.54 42.09
CA VAL A 22 -21.31 -13.35 41.69
C VAL A 22 -21.18 -12.11 40.76
N SER A 23 -22.22 -11.28 40.85
CA SER A 23 -22.82 -10.44 39.83
C SER A 23 -21.89 -9.37 39.30
N GLY A 24 -21.13 -8.67 40.15
CA GLY A 24 -20.28 -7.55 39.70
C GLY A 24 -19.11 -7.99 38.82
N LYS A 25 -18.33 -8.98 39.28
CA LYS A 25 -17.13 -9.47 38.55
C LYS A 25 -17.51 -10.25 37.30
N GLU A 26 -18.59 -11.02 37.35
CA GLU A 26 -19.04 -11.82 36.23
C GLU A 26 -19.72 -10.96 35.15
N LYS A 27 -20.53 -9.95 35.55
CA LYS A 27 -21.01 -8.91 34.62
C LYS A 27 -19.87 -8.09 34.03
N ALA A 28 -18.86 -7.73 34.82
CA ALA A 28 -17.68 -7.02 34.31
C ALA A 28 -16.88 -7.88 33.31
N ARG A 29 -16.70 -9.19 33.57
CA ARG A 29 -16.08 -10.12 32.63
C ARG A 29 -16.90 -10.30 31.36
N SER A 30 -18.22 -10.39 31.48
CA SER A 30 -19.13 -10.49 30.33
C SER A 30 -19.05 -9.22 29.47
N ARG A 31 -19.16 -8.04 30.09
CA ARG A 31 -19.03 -6.75 29.39
C ARG A 31 -17.66 -6.58 28.74
N TYR A 32 -16.59 -7.01 29.40
CA TYR A 32 -15.25 -7.01 28.81
C TYR A 32 -15.15 -7.89 27.56
N ARG A 33 -15.74 -9.10 27.59
CA ARG A 33 -15.79 -9.98 26.40
C ARG A 33 -16.58 -9.34 25.26
N GLN A 34 -17.73 -8.74 25.56
CA GLN A 34 -18.52 -8.01 24.56
C GLN A 34 -17.73 -6.87 23.93
N LEU A 35 -17.10 -6.01 24.76
CA LEU A 35 -16.28 -4.91 24.28
C LEU A 35 -15.12 -5.38 23.38
N LYS A 36 -14.49 -6.52 23.69
CA LYS A 36 -13.46 -7.10 22.82
C LYS A 36 -14.00 -7.48 21.44
N GLU A 37 -15.17 -8.09 21.38
CA GLU A 37 -15.79 -8.46 20.10
C GLU A 37 -16.28 -7.22 19.35
N GLU A 38 -16.82 -6.21 20.04
CA GLU A 38 -17.16 -4.91 19.45
C GLU A 38 -15.92 -4.23 18.84
N ILE A 39 -14.78 -4.23 19.54
CA ILE A 39 -13.51 -3.66 19.04
C ILE A 39 -13.06 -4.41 17.78
N LYS A 40 -13.10 -5.74 17.77
CA LYS A 40 -12.73 -6.54 16.59
C LYS A 40 -13.63 -6.22 15.40
N ALA A 41 -14.95 -6.17 15.62
CA ALA A 41 -15.93 -5.90 14.58
C ALA A 41 -15.72 -4.49 13.98
N ARG A 42 -15.59 -3.46 14.84
CA ARG A 42 -15.37 -2.07 14.39
C ARG A 42 -14.04 -1.90 13.67
N THR A 43 -12.98 -2.55 14.16
CA THR A 43 -11.67 -2.51 13.48
C THR A 43 -11.76 -3.14 12.09
N LEU A 44 -12.49 -4.25 11.95
CA LEU A 44 -12.67 -4.90 10.66
C LEU A 44 -13.47 -4.02 9.69
N GLU A 45 -14.58 -3.44 10.17
CA GLU A 45 -15.42 -2.52 9.42
C GLU A 45 -14.61 -1.30 8.95
N GLU A 46 -13.77 -0.73 9.82
CA GLU A 46 -12.88 0.38 9.46
C GLU A 46 -11.91 0.00 8.33
N VAL A 47 -11.37 -1.22 8.34
CA VAL A 47 -10.50 -1.72 7.26
C VAL A 47 -11.28 -1.85 5.96
N VAL A 48 -12.46 -2.46 5.97
CA VAL A 48 -13.32 -2.61 4.78
C VAL A 48 -13.65 -1.25 4.19
N ASN A 49 -14.13 -0.31 5.02
CA ASN A 49 -14.49 1.03 4.59
C ASN A 49 -13.31 1.76 3.92
N LYS A 50 -12.09 1.59 4.45
CA LYS A 50 -10.87 2.16 3.83
C LYS A 50 -10.53 1.52 2.50
N LEU A 51 -10.80 0.23 2.30
CA LEU A 51 -10.58 -0.45 1.03
C LEU A 51 -11.59 -0.02 -0.03
N GLU A 52 -12.86 0.07 0.33
CA GLU A 52 -13.91 0.57 -0.55
C GLU A 52 -13.63 2.02 -0.97
N LEU A 53 -13.21 2.86 -0.01
CA LEU A 53 -12.78 4.22 -0.30
C LEU A 53 -11.58 4.26 -1.27
N ALA A 54 -10.60 3.37 -1.09
CA ALA A 54 -9.45 3.27 -1.99
C ALA A 54 -9.88 2.95 -3.44
N LYS A 55 -10.81 2.02 -3.60
CA LYS A 55 -11.36 1.63 -4.91
C LYS A 55 -12.09 2.81 -5.56
N ALA A 56 -13.00 3.47 -4.84
CA ALA A 56 -13.76 4.60 -5.36
C ALA A 56 -12.84 5.76 -5.78
N LEU A 57 -11.88 6.15 -4.92
CA LEU A 57 -10.91 7.20 -5.24
C LEU A 57 -10.06 6.85 -6.47
N TYR A 58 -9.66 5.59 -6.58
CA TYR A 58 -8.88 5.12 -7.73
C TYR A 58 -9.68 5.13 -9.02
N GLU A 59 -10.93 4.67 -9.00
CA GLU A 59 -11.84 4.68 -10.15
C GLU A 59 -12.11 6.12 -10.64
N ILE A 60 -12.43 7.03 -9.71
CA ILE A 60 -12.62 8.46 -10.01
C ILE A 60 -11.36 9.04 -10.66
N LYS A 61 -10.17 8.74 -10.13
CA LYS A 61 -8.92 9.23 -10.71
C LYS A 61 -8.67 8.65 -12.10
N LYS A 62 -8.78 7.33 -12.24
CA LYS A 62 -8.47 6.58 -13.48
C LYS A 62 -9.35 7.05 -14.63
N ASN A 63 -10.65 7.20 -14.37
CA ASN A 63 -11.64 7.58 -15.37
C ASN A 63 -11.86 9.11 -15.45
N LYS A 64 -11.10 9.89 -14.67
CA LYS A 64 -11.21 11.35 -14.58
C LYS A 64 -12.63 11.85 -14.25
N LEU A 65 -13.37 11.11 -13.42
CA LEU A 65 -14.78 11.41 -13.09
C LEU A 65 -14.93 12.71 -12.30
N TYR A 66 -13.87 13.16 -11.61
CA TYR A 66 -13.84 14.46 -10.95
C TYR A 66 -14.15 15.64 -11.88
N ARG A 67 -14.01 15.47 -13.20
CA ARG A 67 -14.35 16.52 -14.17
C ARG A 67 -15.86 16.78 -14.28
N PHE A 68 -16.71 15.84 -13.86
CA PHE A 68 -18.17 16.05 -13.84
C PHE A 68 -18.58 17.17 -12.87
N ASP A 69 -17.81 17.35 -11.80
CA ASP A 69 -18.01 18.43 -10.83
C ASP A 69 -17.18 19.69 -11.17
N GLY A 70 -16.52 19.72 -12.34
CA GLY A 70 -15.75 20.87 -12.81
C GLY A 70 -14.35 21.02 -12.21
N TYR A 71 -13.82 20.01 -11.51
CA TYR A 71 -12.43 20.07 -11.01
C TYR A 71 -11.42 19.92 -12.16
N ASP A 72 -10.39 20.78 -12.17
CA ASP A 72 -9.29 20.72 -13.14
C ASP A 72 -8.35 19.53 -12.87
N SER A 73 -8.22 19.16 -11.59
CA SER A 73 -7.38 18.06 -11.15
C SER A 73 -8.05 17.16 -10.12
N PHE A 74 -7.64 15.88 -10.11
CA PHE A 74 -8.05 14.94 -9.07
C PHE A 74 -7.62 15.40 -7.66
N TYR A 75 -6.54 16.17 -7.56
CA TYR A 75 -6.05 16.67 -6.28
C TYR A 75 -7.02 17.70 -5.68
N GLU A 76 -7.51 18.65 -6.48
CA GLU A 76 -8.51 19.63 -6.03
C GLU A 76 -9.79 18.94 -5.59
N PHE A 77 -10.30 17.97 -6.36
CA PHE A 77 -11.42 17.12 -5.95
C PHE A 77 -11.22 16.51 -4.55
N CYS A 78 -10.02 16.00 -4.28
CA CYS A 78 -9.72 15.38 -2.99
C CYS A 78 -9.63 16.38 -1.83
N LEU A 79 -9.38 17.67 -2.07
CA LEU A 79 -9.30 18.68 -1.01
C LEU A 79 -10.66 18.93 -0.37
N ASP A 80 -11.75 18.86 -1.14
CA ASP A 80 -13.13 19.05 -0.64
C ASP A 80 -13.53 17.96 0.37
N TYR A 81 -12.94 16.78 0.26
CA TYR A 81 -13.11 15.67 1.20
C TYR A 81 -12.02 15.62 2.28
N LYS A 82 -11.24 16.70 2.44
CA LYS A 82 -10.19 16.86 3.46
C LYS A 82 -9.08 15.81 3.37
N PHE A 83 -8.79 15.28 2.19
CA PHE A 83 -7.66 14.37 2.02
C PHE A 83 -6.35 15.11 1.95
N SER A 84 -5.39 14.74 2.80
CA SER A 84 -4.00 15.19 2.66
C SER A 84 -3.32 14.53 1.46
N ARG A 85 -2.30 15.18 0.89
CA ARG A 85 -1.50 14.64 -0.24
C ARG A 85 -0.97 13.23 0.01
N THR A 86 -0.55 12.94 1.25
CA THR A 86 -0.09 11.62 1.67
C THR A 86 -1.21 10.58 1.66
N MET A 87 -2.41 10.93 2.12
CA MET A 87 -3.57 10.03 2.07
C MET A 87 -3.98 9.73 0.63
N ILE A 88 -4.03 10.76 -0.22
CA ILE A 88 -4.34 10.61 -1.65
C ILE A 88 -3.38 9.62 -2.30
N TYR A 89 -2.07 9.80 -2.11
CA TYR A 89 -1.07 8.88 -2.67
C TYR A 89 -1.29 7.44 -2.19
N ARG A 90 -1.54 7.24 -0.89
CA ARG A 90 -1.76 5.90 -0.31
C ARG A 90 -3.01 5.23 -0.89
N TYR A 91 -4.15 5.91 -0.88
CA TYR A 91 -5.41 5.34 -1.36
C TYR A 91 -5.37 5.00 -2.84
N ILE A 92 -4.79 5.87 -3.66
CA ILE A 92 -4.60 5.59 -5.10
C ILE A 92 -3.71 4.37 -5.32
N LYS A 93 -2.65 4.22 -4.53
CA LYS A 93 -1.73 3.08 -4.65
C LYS A 93 -2.41 1.77 -4.24
N ILE A 94 -3.25 1.80 -3.21
CA ILE A 94 -4.04 0.65 -2.76
C ILE A 94 -5.10 0.29 -3.81
N GLY A 95 -5.89 1.25 -4.30
CA GLY A 95 -6.91 1.00 -5.33
C GLY A 95 -6.31 0.43 -6.61
N ALA A 96 -5.17 0.96 -7.06
CA ALA A 96 -4.44 0.40 -8.20
C ALA A 96 -3.99 -1.05 -7.96
N TYR A 97 -3.55 -1.38 -6.74
CA TYR A 97 -3.14 -2.74 -6.40
C TYR A 97 -4.32 -3.72 -6.40
N LEU A 98 -5.47 -3.29 -5.85
CA LEU A 98 -6.71 -4.08 -5.81
C LEU A 98 -7.29 -4.35 -7.21
N GLU A 99 -7.04 -3.46 -8.19
CA GLU A 99 -7.49 -3.67 -9.57
C GLU A 99 -6.54 -4.57 -10.38
N ASN A 100 -5.22 -4.44 -10.17
CA ASN A 100 -4.21 -5.12 -11.00
C ASN A 100 -3.88 -6.54 -10.55
N GLU A 101 -3.99 -6.83 -9.26
CA GLU A 101 -3.77 -8.18 -8.76
C GLU A 101 -5.14 -8.82 -8.49
N ASN A 102 -5.32 -10.06 -8.90
CA ASN A 102 -6.44 -10.95 -8.52
C ASN A 102 -6.41 -11.28 -7.00
N VAL A 103 -6.07 -10.29 -6.17
CA VAL A 103 -5.93 -10.38 -4.72
C VAL A 103 -7.32 -10.35 -4.14
N SER A 104 -7.63 -11.42 -3.43
CA SER A 104 -8.87 -11.54 -2.67
C SER A 104 -8.90 -10.44 -1.61
N GLU A 105 -10.04 -9.77 -1.46
CA GLU A 105 -10.29 -8.82 -0.35
C GLU A 105 -9.93 -9.44 1.01
N GLN A 106 -10.00 -10.76 1.14
CA GLN A 106 -9.63 -11.48 2.36
C GLN A 106 -8.12 -11.43 2.69
N ASP A 107 -7.24 -11.45 1.70
CA ASP A 107 -5.78 -11.36 1.92
C ASP A 107 -5.38 -9.97 2.42
N VAL A 108 -6.16 -8.96 2.01
CA VAL A 108 -5.99 -7.56 2.36
C VAL A 108 -6.58 -7.27 3.73
N MET A 109 -7.72 -7.89 4.09
CA MET A 109 -8.33 -7.75 5.42
C MET A 109 -7.48 -8.34 6.56
N GLN A 110 -6.63 -9.33 6.29
CA GLN A 110 -5.66 -9.89 7.25
C GLN A 110 -4.37 -9.06 7.36
N SER A 111 -4.19 -8.07 6.49
CA SER A 111 -2.96 -7.29 6.33
C SER A 111 -3.24 -5.83 6.70
N SER A 112 -2.59 -5.29 7.72
CA SER A 112 -2.73 -3.85 8.03
C SER A 112 -2.40 -3.00 6.80
N LEU A 113 -3.06 -1.85 6.59
CA LEU A 113 -2.78 -0.94 5.46
C LEU A 113 -1.30 -0.62 5.26
N ASN A 114 -0.52 -0.54 6.34
CA ASN A 114 0.93 -0.35 6.28
C ASN A 114 1.67 -1.58 5.71
N LYS A 115 1.18 -2.78 6.01
CA LYS A 115 1.70 -4.04 5.48
C LYS A 115 1.39 -4.15 3.97
N ILE A 116 0.17 -3.80 3.54
CA ILE A 116 -0.18 -3.70 2.11
C ILE A 116 0.74 -2.71 1.37
N ILE A 117 0.95 -1.51 1.94
CA ILE A 117 1.85 -0.50 1.35
C ILE A 117 3.31 -1.00 1.26
N ASN A 118 3.76 -1.73 2.29
CA ASN A 118 5.09 -2.33 2.33
C ASN A 118 5.21 -3.51 1.35
N ASP A 119 4.20 -4.36 1.23
CA ASP A 119 4.16 -5.48 0.29
C ASP A 119 4.20 -4.97 -1.16
N ILE A 120 3.47 -3.89 -1.48
CA ILE A 120 3.57 -3.19 -2.77
C ILE A 120 4.99 -2.65 -3.01
N ARG A 121 5.67 -2.18 -1.95
CA ARG A 121 7.05 -1.67 -2.05
C ARG A 121 8.05 -2.80 -2.30
N VAL A 122 7.88 -3.94 -1.62
CA VAL A 122 8.74 -5.12 -1.72
C VAL A 122 8.57 -5.83 -3.07
N LYS A 123 7.34 -5.99 -3.55
CA LYS A 123 7.06 -6.59 -4.88
C LYS A 123 7.64 -5.79 -6.06
N ARG A 124 7.71 -4.46 -5.97
CA ARG A 124 8.39 -3.64 -6.99
C ARG A 124 9.91 -3.81 -6.96
N THR A 125 10.48 -4.09 -5.79
CA THR A 125 11.94 -4.30 -5.66
C THR A 125 12.42 -5.70 -6.05
N SER A 126 11.51 -6.67 -6.26
CA SER A 126 11.89 -8.04 -6.63
C SER A 126 12.07 -8.25 -8.14
N SER A 127 11.72 -7.29 -9.00
CA SER A 127 11.82 -7.41 -10.47
C SER A 127 12.75 -6.39 -11.13
N GLU A 128 13.45 -5.54 -10.38
CA GLU A 128 14.44 -4.62 -10.93
C GLU A 128 15.82 -5.14 -10.59
N CYS A 129 16.59 -5.56 -11.61
CA CYS A 129 18.03 -5.75 -11.50
C CYS A 129 18.60 -4.56 -10.72
N LYS A 130 19.11 -4.80 -9.51
CA LYS A 130 19.73 -3.74 -8.71
C LYS A 130 20.84 -3.13 -9.57
N PRO A 131 20.84 -1.81 -9.82
CA PRO A 131 21.88 -1.19 -10.62
C PRO A 131 23.22 -1.41 -9.93
N VAL A 132 24.18 -1.99 -10.66
CA VAL A 132 25.57 -2.07 -10.21
C VAL A 132 26.15 -0.66 -10.31
N ILE A 133 26.42 -0.05 -9.15
CA ILE A 133 27.01 1.29 -9.09
C ILE A 133 28.53 1.15 -9.04
N VAL A 134 29.19 1.42 -10.17
CA VAL A 134 30.65 1.54 -10.22
C VAL A 134 31.04 2.96 -9.81
N ARG A 135 31.88 3.08 -8.78
CA ARG A 135 32.41 4.37 -8.30
C ARG A 135 33.88 4.49 -8.66
N PHE A 136 34.22 5.48 -9.48
CA PHE A 136 35.61 5.82 -9.77
C PHE A 136 36.12 6.77 -8.70
N ASN A 137 37.07 6.31 -7.88
CA ASN A 137 37.75 7.15 -6.91
C ASN A 137 39.07 7.64 -7.54
N LEU A 138 39.00 8.73 -8.29
CA LEU A 138 40.17 9.32 -8.96
C LEU A 138 40.79 10.38 -8.06
N GLU A 139 42.11 10.38 -7.91
CA GLU A 139 42.80 11.40 -7.09
C GLU A 139 42.94 12.73 -7.83
N ASP A 140 42.91 12.71 -9.16
CA ASP A 140 43.12 13.86 -10.04
C ASP A 140 41.82 14.61 -10.34
N LYS A 141 41.72 15.86 -9.89
CA LYS A 141 40.54 16.72 -10.02
C LYS A 141 40.24 17.12 -11.47
N GLU A 142 41.24 17.26 -12.34
CA GLU A 142 41.00 17.64 -13.74
C GLU A 142 40.37 16.47 -14.50
N LYS A 143 40.88 15.26 -14.26
CA LYS A 143 40.31 14.02 -14.83
C LYS A 143 38.88 13.78 -14.35
N GLN A 144 38.58 14.03 -13.08
CA GLN A 144 37.20 13.96 -12.56
C GLN A 144 36.27 14.90 -13.33
N LEU A 145 36.68 16.16 -13.55
CA LEU A 145 35.86 17.15 -14.24
C LEU A 145 35.59 16.76 -15.71
N ILE A 146 36.60 16.21 -16.39
CA ILE A 146 36.46 15.72 -17.77
C ILE A 146 35.45 14.57 -17.85
N LEU A 147 35.47 13.64 -16.88
CA LEU A 147 34.53 12.51 -16.85
C LEU A 147 33.10 12.96 -16.57
N VAL A 148 32.90 13.89 -15.63
CA VAL A 148 31.56 14.46 -15.36
C VAL A 148 30.98 15.13 -16.60
N LYS A 149 31.80 15.90 -17.34
CA LYS A 149 31.38 16.55 -18.59
C LYS A 149 31.04 15.57 -19.71
N ASN A 150 31.66 14.39 -19.73
CA ASN A 150 31.51 13.39 -20.78
C ASN A 150 30.76 12.13 -20.33
N LYS A 151 29.96 12.23 -19.25
CA LYS A 151 29.31 11.09 -18.58
C LYS A 151 28.64 10.11 -19.54
N GLN A 152 27.82 10.60 -20.48
CA GLN A 152 27.09 9.73 -21.41
C GLN A 152 28.00 8.96 -22.38
N LYS A 153 29.08 9.60 -22.86
CA LYS A 153 30.06 8.96 -23.75
C LYS A 153 30.89 7.93 -23.00
N LEU A 154 31.24 8.25 -21.75
CA LEU A 154 31.95 7.33 -20.86
C LEU A 154 31.10 6.11 -20.51
N GLU A 155 29.82 6.31 -20.16
CA GLU A 155 28.89 5.22 -19.86
C GLU A 155 28.75 4.27 -21.05
N LYS A 156 28.60 4.82 -22.27
CA LYS A 156 28.54 4.02 -23.49
C LYS A 156 29.84 3.24 -23.74
N PHE A 157 30.99 3.91 -23.66
CA PHE A 157 32.29 3.28 -23.87
C PHE A 157 32.57 2.17 -22.85
N LEU A 158 32.30 2.41 -21.57
CA LEU A 158 32.50 1.41 -20.51
C LEU A 158 31.56 0.22 -20.69
N LEU A 159 30.31 0.45 -21.11
CA LEU A 159 29.36 -0.63 -21.36
C LEU A 159 29.79 -1.48 -22.55
N GLU A 160 30.18 -0.87 -23.67
CA GLU A 160 30.72 -1.58 -24.84
C GLU A 160 31.96 -2.38 -24.45
N TYR A 161 32.93 -1.76 -23.78
CA TYR A 161 34.15 -2.43 -23.36
C TYR A 161 33.91 -3.59 -22.39
N LEU A 162 33.01 -3.41 -21.41
CA LEU A 162 32.66 -4.47 -20.46
C LEU A 162 31.95 -5.64 -21.15
N LEU A 163 31.07 -5.38 -22.12
CA LEU A 163 30.38 -6.43 -22.88
C LEU A 163 31.35 -7.20 -23.78
N ASP A 164 32.34 -6.52 -24.36
CA ASP A 164 33.34 -7.15 -25.23
C ASP A 164 34.40 -7.96 -24.45
N ASN A 165 34.61 -7.64 -23.17
CA ASN A 165 35.66 -8.26 -22.33
C ASN A 165 35.10 -8.95 -21.07
N TRP A 166 33.80 -9.26 -21.05
CA TRP A 166 33.10 -9.74 -19.86
C TRP A 166 33.70 -11.03 -19.27
N GLU A 167 34.25 -11.90 -20.13
CA GLU A 167 34.89 -13.15 -19.71
C GLU A 167 36.18 -12.92 -18.91
N SER A 168 36.95 -11.87 -19.25
CA SER A 168 38.18 -11.51 -18.53
C SER A 168 37.91 -10.88 -17.16
N PHE A 169 36.67 -10.46 -16.90
CA PHE A 169 36.25 -9.87 -15.63
C PHE A 169 35.77 -10.92 -14.61
N MET A 170 35.42 -12.12 -15.06
CA MET A 170 34.82 -13.20 -14.25
C MET A 170 35.83 -14.27 -13.80
N ILE A 171 37.11 -14.11 -14.14
CA ILE A 171 38.24 -14.97 -13.73
C ILE A 171 38.99 -14.29 -12.58
#